data_AF-A0A8S9G942-F1
#
_entry.id   AF-A0A8S9G942-F1
#
_cell.length_a   1.000
_cell.length_b   1.000
_cell.length_c   1.000
_cell.angle_alpha   90.00
_cell.angle_beta   90.00
_cell.angle_gamma   90.00
#
_symmetry.space_group_name_H-M   'P 1'
#
loop_
_entity.id
_entity.type
_entity.pdbx_description
1 polymer ?
#
loop_
_entity_poly.entity_id
_entity_poly.type
_entity_poly.pdbx_seq_one_letter_code
_entity_poly.pdbx_strand_id
1 'polypeptide(L)'
;MLEESKEWDVGLLEDYVASEDIPFIRSLAISSAHRRDTFCWNYTKNGQYMVKSGYWVARNLLKAKDEKEVLEPSVTKLQAFAWTIKAPQKICHLIWQVIQAM
;
A
#
# COMPACT_ATOMS: atom_id res chain seq x y z
N MET A 1 43.26 5.01 2.74
CA MET A 1 42.04 5.34 1.97
C MET A 1 41.83 4.16 1.05
N LEU A 2 40.79 3.37 1.27
CA LEU A 2 40.51 2.22 0.41
C LEU A 2 40.04 2.76 -0.95
N GLU A 3 40.69 2.29 -1.99
CA GLU A 3 40.40 2.62 -3.38
C GLU A 3 39.02 2.02 -3.69
N GLU A 4 37.98 2.87 -3.78
CA GLU A 4 36.67 2.44 -4.27
C GLU A 4 36.85 2.06 -5.75
N SER A 5 37.04 0.77 -6.02
CA SER A 5 37.06 0.24 -7.37
C SER A 5 35.73 0.60 -8.04
N LYS A 6 35.78 1.31 -9.16
CA LYS A 6 34.61 1.71 -9.96
C LYS A 6 34.05 0.53 -10.76
N GLU A 7 33.87 -0.59 -10.08
CA GLU A 7 33.43 -1.84 -10.66
C GLU A 7 32.21 -2.35 -9.90
N TRP A 8 31.40 -3.15 -10.60
CA TRP A 8 30.27 -3.81 -10.00
C TRP A 8 30.78 -4.85 -9.00
N ASP A 9 30.23 -4.84 -7.78
CA ASP A 9 30.47 -5.90 -6.82
C ASP A 9 29.74 -7.17 -7.28
N VAL A 10 30.52 -8.10 -7.83
CA VAL A 10 29.99 -9.35 -8.38
C VAL A 10 29.37 -10.22 -7.28
N GLY A 11 29.92 -10.20 -6.07
CA GLY A 11 29.36 -10.98 -4.94
C GLY A 11 27.96 -10.50 -4.60
N LEU A 12 27.76 -9.19 -4.50
CA LEU A 12 26.43 -8.62 -4.27
C LEU A 12 25.48 -8.88 -5.45
N LEU A 13 25.97 -8.87 -6.69
CA LEU A 13 25.13 -9.21 -7.84
C LEU A 13 24.69 -10.68 -7.81
N GLU A 14 25.59 -11.60 -7.46
CA GLU A 14 25.26 -13.03 -7.34
C GLU A 14 24.30 -13.32 -6.17
N ASP A 15 24.38 -12.55 -5.08
CA ASP A 15 23.52 -12.70 -3.91
C ASP A 15 22.07 -12.20 -4.14
N TYR A 16 21.90 -11.13 -4.91
CA TYR A 16 20.62 -10.41 -5.01
C TYR A 16 19.97 -10.40 -6.40
N VAL A 17 20.70 -10.76 -7.46
CA VAL A 17 20.24 -10.66 -8.85
C VAL A 17 20.22 -12.04 -9.50
N ALA A 18 19.20 -12.31 -10.32
CA ALA A 18 19.15 -13.53 -11.12
C ALA A 18 20.36 -13.61 -12.07
N SER A 19 20.97 -14.79 -12.22
CA SER A 19 22.21 -14.95 -12.99
C SER A 19 22.09 -14.51 -14.45
N GLU A 20 20.88 -14.55 -15.02
CA GLU A 20 20.57 -14.09 -16.38
C GLU A 20 20.68 -12.56 -16.52
N ASP A 21 20.43 -11.82 -15.44
CA ASP A 21 20.40 -10.35 -15.42
C ASP A 21 21.78 -9.72 -15.11
N ILE A 22 22.66 -10.46 -14.42
CA ILE A 22 24.02 -10.05 -14.07
C ILE A 22 24.83 -9.54 -15.28
N PRO A 23 24.91 -10.23 -16.44
CA PRO A 23 25.68 -9.72 -17.58
C PRO A 23 25.14 -8.38 -18.10
N PHE A 24 23.82 -8.15 -18.04
CA PHE A 24 23.23 -6.89 -18.46
C PHE A 24 23.59 -5.75 -17.50
N ILE A 25 23.50 -5.97 -16.18
CA ILE A 25 23.90 -4.96 -15.19
C ILE A 25 25.38 -4.63 -15.34
N ARG A 26 26.24 -5.64 -15.49
CA ARG A 26 27.69 -5.44 -15.67
C ARG A 26 28.05 -4.69 -16.95
N SER A 27 27.19 -4.70 -17.96
CA SER A 27 27.37 -3.91 -19.19
C SER A 27 27.10 -2.42 -19.01
N LEU A 28 26.44 -2.03 -17.91
CA LEU A 28 26.16 -0.63 -17.60
C LEU A 28 27.40 0.05 -17.04
N ALA A 29 27.68 1.24 -17.55
CA ALA A 29 28.76 2.09 -17.03
C ALA A 29 28.40 2.61 -15.63
N ILE A 30 29.29 2.40 -14.67
CA ILE A 30 29.20 3.03 -13.35
C ILE A 30 29.55 4.52 -13.52
N SER A 31 28.88 5.38 -12.75
CA SER A 31 29.14 6.81 -12.74
C SER A 31 30.63 7.08 -12.52
N SER A 32 31.25 7.81 -13.44
CA SER A 32 32.64 8.25 -13.29
C SER A 32 32.77 9.39 -12.27
N ALA A 33 31.67 10.10 -11.99
CA ALA A 33 31.60 11.15 -11.00
C ALA A 33 31.63 10.54 -9.59
N HIS A 34 32.56 11.01 -8.75
CA HIS A 34 32.74 10.62 -7.34
C HIS A 34 31.59 11.08 -6.42
N ARG A 35 30.36 11.12 -6.93
CA ARG A 35 29.18 11.44 -6.14
C ARG A 35 28.62 10.15 -5.57
N ARG A 36 28.41 10.14 -4.25
CA ARG A 36 27.69 9.04 -3.60
C ARG A 36 26.25 8.98 -4.09
N ASP A 37 25.76 7.77 -4.25
CA ASP A 37 24.35 7.53 -4.55
C ASP A 37 23.45 8.07 -3.44
N THR A 38 22.28 8.54 -3.85
CA THR A 38 21.26 9.08 -2.96
C THR A 38 19.93 8.41 -3.25
N PHE A 39 19.12 8.21 -2.21
CA PHE A 39 17.77 7.67 -2.39
C PHE A 39 16.93 8.55 -3.30
N CYS A 40 16.19 7.91 -4.22
CA CYS A 40 15.27 8.57 -5.14
C CYS A 40 13.83 8.12 -4.85
N TRP A 41 12.93 9.09 -4.77
CA TRP A 41 11.51 8.87 -4.61
C TRP A 41 10.79 8.83 -5.96
N ASN A 42 10.49 7.62 -6.42
CA ASN A 42 9.94 7.33 -7.76
C ASN A 42 8.60 8.03 -8.08
N TYR A 43 7.89 8.55 -7.07
CA TYR A 43 6.60 9.22 -7.23
C TYR A 43 6.71 10.73 -7.46
N THR A 44 7.93 11.24 -7.66
CA THR A 44 8.19 12.65 -7.97
C THR A 44 9.21 12.77 -9.09
N LYS A 45 9.02 13.74 -9.99
CA LYS A 45 9.92 13.94 -11.14
C LYS A 45 11.36 14.31 -10.75
N ASN A 46 11.52 14.97 -9.61
CA ASN A 46 12.83 15.35 -9.07
C ASN A 46 13.40 14.30 -8.10
N GLY A 47 12.71 13.17 -7.90
CA GLY A 47 13.16 12.12 -7.00
C GLY A 47 13.17 12.48 -5.52
N GLN A 48 12.57 13.61 -5.11
CA GLN A 48 12.59 14.06 -3.72
C GLN A 48 11.36 13.59 -2.96
N TYR A 49 11.60 12.98 -1.81
CA TYR A 49 10.51 12.64 -0.91
C TYR A 49 9.92 13.90 -0.26
N MET A 50 8.60 14.01 -0.29
CA MET A 50 7.83 14.96 0.52
C MET A 50 6.68 14.25 1.22
N VAL A 51 6.33 14.71 2.43
CA VAL A 51 5.18 14.18 3.20
C VAL A 51 3.90 14.13 2.36
N LYS A 52 3.66 15.15 1.53
CA LYS A 52 2.53 15.18 0.59
C LYS A 52 2.53 14.01 -0.38
N SER A 53 3.68 13.72 -1.00
CA SER A 53 3.82 12.62 -1.95
C SER A 53 3.74 11.25 -1.26
N GLY A 54 4.34 11.11 -0.07
CA GLY A 54 4.23 9.90 0.75
C GLY A 54 2.79 9.61 1.16
N TYR A 55 2.06 10.64 1.62
CA TYR A 55 0.64 10.52 1.95
C TYR A 55 -0.20 10.14 0.73
N TRP A 56 0.07 10.75 -0.43
CA TRP A 56 -0.64 10.40 -1.67
C TRP A 56 -0.43 8.93 -2.03
N VAL A 57 0.80 8.40 -1.93
CA VAL A 57 1.08 6.98 -2.18
C VAL A 57 0.37 6.08 -1.17
N ALA A 58 0.45 6.40 0.12
CA ALA A 58 -0.21 5.63 1.17
C ALA A 58 -1.73 5.57 0.97
N ARG A 59 -2.35 6.69 0.57
CA ARG A 59 -3.80 6.79 0.38
C ARG A 59 -4.31 6.17 -0.92
N ASN A 60 -3.58 6.31 -2.03
CA ASN A 60 -4.11 5.95 -3.34
C ASN A 60 -3.56 4.62 -3.87
N LEU A 61 -2.33 4.25 -3.51
CA LEU A 61 -1.70 3.02 -3.99
C LEU A 61 -1.73 1.91 -2.95
N LEU A 62 -1.46 2.23 -1.68
CA LEU A 62 -1.38 1.23 -0.62
C LEU A 62 -2.77 0.90 -0.05
N LYS A 63 -3.56 1.92 0.32
CA LYS A 63 -4.93 1.73 0.84
C LYS A 63 -5.88 1.05 -0.14
N ALA A 64 -5.79 1.35 -1.45
CA ALA A 64 -6.66 0.75 -2.46
C ALA A 64 -6.51 -0.79 -2.58
N LYS A 65 -5.42 -1.36 -2.07
CA LYS A 65 -5.23 -2.82 -2.00
C LYS A 65 -5.85 -3.46 -0.76
N ASP A 66 -5.92 -2.74 0.37
CA ASP A 66 -6.41 -3.27 1.65
C ASP A 66 -7.87 -2.93 1.94
N GLU A 67 -8.39 -1.85 1.37
CA GLU A 67 -9.79 -1.47 1.51
C GLU A 67 -10.62 -2.18 0.42
N LYS A 68 -10.83 -3.49 0.60
CA LYS A 68 -12.22 -3.97 0.42
C LYS A 68 -12.97 -3.16 1.46
N GLU A 69 -13.63 -2.08 1.04
CA GLU A 69 -14.57 -1.36 1.89
C GLU A 69 -15.44 -2.41 2.55
N VAL A 70 -15.18 -2.67 3.83
CA VAL A 70 -16.17 -3.25 4.70
C VAL A 70 -17.15 -2.11 4.85
N LEU A 71 -18.02 -1.96 3.84
CA LEU A 71 -19.29 -1.28 3.98
C LEU A 71 -19.83 -1.83 5.29
N GLU A 72 -19.92 -0.97 6.30
CA GLU A 72 -20.41 -1.35 7.62
C GLU A 72 -21.59 -2.30 7.44
N PRO A 73 -21.68 -3.40 8.21
CA PRO A 73 -22.75 -4.36 8.02
C PRO A 73 -24.08 -3.62 8.10
N SER A 74 -24.75 -3.47 6.96
CA SER A 74 -25.95 -2.64 6.88
C SER A 74 -27.02 -3.24 7.78
N VAL A 75 -27.43 -2.49 8.80
CA VAL A 75 -28.52 -2.89 9.71
C VAL A 75 -29.89 -2.88 9.01
N THR A 76 -29.96 -2.41 7.76
CA THR A 76 -31.17 -2.33 6.95
C THR A 76 -31.88 -3.68 6.81
N LYS A 77 -31.12 -4.77 6.66
CA LYS A 77 -31.70 -6.13 6.59
C LYS A 77 -32.29 -6.57 7.94
N LEU A 78 -31.64 -6.22 9.04
CA LEU A 78 -32.11 -6.52 10.40
C LEU A 78 -33.35 -5.69 10.75
N GLN A 79 -33.40 -4.43 10.31
CA GLN A 79 -34.57 -3.56 10.46
C GLN A 79 -35.77 -4.06 9.67
N ALA A 80 -35.58 -4.53 8.43
CA ALA A 80 -36.65 -5.14 7.66
C ALA A 80 -37.17 -6.42 8.33
N PHE A 81 -36.29 -7.20 8.96
CA PHE A 81 -36.67 -8.38 9.73
C PHE A 81 -37.57 -8.04 10.92
N ALA A 82 -37.36 -6.91 11.61
CA ALA A 82 -38.19 -6.48 12.73
C ALA A 82 -39.68 -6.36 12.37
N TRP A 83 -40.01 -6.01 11.12
CA TRP A 83 -41.39 -5.88 10.62
C TRP A 83 -42.01 -7.20 10.17
N THR A 84 -41.21 -8.25 9.99
CA THR A 84 -41.66 -9.56 9.49
C THR A 84 -42.12 -10.48 10.64
N ILE A 85 -41.81 -10.13 11.88
CA ILE A 85 -42.12 -10.91 13.08
C ILE A 85 -43.62 -10.86 13.36
N LYS A 86 -44.25 -12.01 13.64
CA LYS A 86 -45.63 -12.10 14.13
C LYS A 86 -45.70 -11.64 15.60
N ALA A 87 -45.59 -10.33 15.82
CA ALA A 87 -45.72 -9.71 17.12
C ALA A 87 -46.62 -8.46 17.05
N PRO A 88 -47.20 -8.02 18.18
CA PRO A 88 -47.88 -6.73 18.26
C PRO A 88 -46.96 -5.58 17.82
N GLN A 89 -47.53 -4.57 17.17
CA GLN A 89 -46.77 -3.48 16.54
C GLN A 89 -45.84 -2.71 17.49
N LYS A 90 -46.20 -2.63 18.78
CA LYS A 90 -45.34 -2.05 19.83
C LYS A 90 -44.01 -2.80 19.99
N ILE A 91 -44.03 -4.13 19.84
CA ILE A 91 -42.84 -4.99 19.95
C ILE A 91 -41.96 -4.83 18.70
N CYS A 92 -42.54 -4.79 17.50
CA CYS A 92 -41.78 -4.56 16.27
C CYS A 92 -41.07 -3.20 16.28
N HIS A 93 -41.75 -2.16 16.77
CA HIS A 93 -41.18 -0.82 16.92
C HIS A 93 -40.03 -0.79 17.95
N LEU A 94 -40.18 -1.48 19.09
CA LEU A 94 -39.12 -1.60 20.09
C LEU A 94 -37.87 -2.28 19.51
N ILE A 95 -38.05 -3.39 18.78
CA ILE A 95 -36.94 -4.13 18.14
C ILE A 95 -36.22 -3.24 17.11
N TRP A 96 -36.98 -2.51 16.28
CA TRP A 96 -36.41 -1.58 15.31
C TRP A 96 -35.57 -0.47 15.98
N GLN A 97 -36.05 0.09 17.10
CA GLN A 97 -35.31 1.09 17.88
C GLN A 97 -34.03 0.54 18.51
N VAL A 98 -34.06 -0.70 19.01
CA VAL A 98 -32.86 -1.37 19.56
C VAL A 98 -31.82 -1.61 18.46
N ILE A 99 -32.23 -2.07 17.28
CA ILE A 99 -31.33 -2.29 16.13
C ILE A 99 -30.76 -0.97 15.61
N GLN A 100 -31.49 0.14 15.72
CA GLN A 100 -31.00 1.47 15.35
C GLN A 100 -29.98 2.06 16.34
N ALA A 101 -29.99 1.62 17.58
CA ALA A 101 -29.10 2.10 18.63
C ALA A 101 -27.79 1.29 18.76
N MET A 102 -27.64 0.23 17.96
CA MET A 102 -26.40 -0.56 17.81
C MET A 102 -25.56 0.00 16.67
#